data_AF-A0A7V4MZJ4-F1
#
_entry.id   AF-A0A7V4MZJ4-F1
#
_cell.length_a   1.000
_cell.length_b   1.000
_cell.length_c   1.000
_cell.angle_alpha   90.00
_cell.angle_beta   90.00
_cell.angle_gamma   90.00
#
_symmetry.space_group_name_H-M   'P 1'
#
loop_
_entity.id
_entity.type
_entity.pdbx_description
1 polymer ?
#
loop_
_entity_poly.entity_id
_entity_poly.type
_entity_poly.pdbx_seq_one_letter_code
_entity_poly.pdbx_strand_id
1 'polypeptide(L)'
;MRYAVFADVHGNLEALHALLARVRCFHVRSYLFIGDAVGYGPDPVPCIEQLRALPCLTAVAGDHDRAAAGRKSITWCAPETREAVRVEEGDSEETLAARIHAVEHRLLPQVIRLIAAGRVRPPLPGSRVVQVH
;
A
#
# COMPACT_ATOMS: atom_id res chain seq x y z
N MET A 1 -10.54 16.28 -19.70
CA MET A 1 -10.41 14.81 -19.59
C MET A 1 -10.26 14.46 -18.11
N ARG A 2 -10.90 13.41 -17.58
CA ARG A 2 -10.88 13.08 -16.14
C ARG A 2 -10.23 11.72 -15.89
N TYR A 3 -9.31 11.69 -14.94
CA TYR A 3 -8.60 10.49 -14.51
C TYR A 3 -9.05 10.08 -13.10
N ALA A 4 -9.21 8.78 -12.87
CA ALA A 4 -9.21 8.24 -11.52
C ALA A 4 -7.78 7.81 -11.19
N VAL A 5 -7.24 8.33 -10.08
CA VAL A 5 -5.89 8.03 -9.59
C VAL A 5 -6.04 7.35 -8.23
N PHE A 6 -5.48 6.16 -8.08
CA PHE A 6 -5.61 5.35 -6.88
C PHE A 6 -4.45 4.36 -6.74
N ALA A 7 -4.27 3.81 -5.54
CA ALA A 7 -3.15 2.95 -5.14
C ALA A 7 -3.58 2.04 -3.97
N ASP A 8 -2.68 1.16 -3.53
CA ASP A 8 -2.77 0.45 -2.25
C ASP A 8 -4.07 -0.36 -2.08
N VAL A 9 -4.50 -1.03 -3.15
CA VAL A 9 -5.66 -1.93 -3.09
C VAL A 9 -5.35 -3.13 -2.17
N HIS A 10 -4.11 -3.60 -2.17
CA HIS A 10 -3.62 -4.66 -1.28
C HIS A 10 -4.52 -5.90 -1.21
N GLY A 11 -5.12 -6.34 -2.31
CA GLY A 11 -6.02 -7.49 -2.32
C GLY A 11 -7.37 -7.27 -1.63
N ASN A 12 -7.75 -6.02 -1.34
CA ASN A 12 -9.05 -5.66 -0.79
C ASN A 12 -10.06 -5.40 -1.93
N LEU A 13 -10.78 -6.46 -2.32
CA LEU A 13 -11.69 -6.42 -3.46
C LEU A 13 -12.90 -5.53 -3.20
N GLU A 14 -13.42 -5.52 -1.98
CA GLU A 14 -14.56 -4.70 -1.54
C GLU A 14 -14.25 -3.21 -1.67
N ALA A 15 -13.07 -2.79 -1.21
CA ALA A 15 -12.62 -1.40 -1.32
C ALA A 15 -12.44 -0.99 -2.79
N LEU A 16 -11.86 -1.88 -3.62
CA LEU A 16 -11.73 -1.63 -5.05
C LEU A 16 -13.11 -1.48 -5.73
N HIS A 17 -14.06 -2.37 -5.44
CA HIS A 17 -15.42 -2.27 -5.97
C HIS A 17 -16.12 -0.98 -5.54
N ALA A 18 -16.03 -0.62 -4.26
CA ALA A 18 -16.61 0.63 -3.75
C ALA A 18 -16.02 1.86 -4.44
N LEU A 19 -14.70 1.89 -4.62
CA LEU A 19 -14.00 2.96 -5.35
C LEU A 19 -14.48 3.02 -6.80
N LEU A 20 -14.50 1.90 -7.51
CA LEU A 20 -14.90 1.83 -8.91
C LEU A 20 -16.36 2.25 -9.12
N ALA A 21 -17.27 1.83 -8.23
CA ALA A 21 -18.66 2.28 -8.25
C ALA A 21 -18.77 3.80 -8.08
N ARG A 22 -17.99 4.37 -7.15
CA ARG A 22 -18.00 5.82 -6.88
C ARG A 22 -17.43 6.63 -8.03
N VAL A 23 -16.31 6.22 -8.62
CA VAL A 23 -15.64 6.99 -9.68
C VAL A 23 -16.44 7.05 -10.98
N ARG A 24 -17.34 6.08 -11.23
CA ARG A 24 -18.25 6.09 -12.38
C ARG A 24 -19.15 7.32 -12.42
N CYS A 25 -19.56 7.84 -11.27
CA CYS A 25 -20.38 9.06 -11.19
C CYS A 25 -19.66 10.31 -11.74
N PHE A 26 -18.33 10.30 -11.79
CA PHE A 26 -17.53 11.45 -12.19
C PHE A 26 -17.15 11.47 -13.68
N HIS A 27 -17.70 10.58 -14.50
CA HIS A 27 -17.41 10.50 -15.94
C HIS A 27 -15.90 10.35 -16.23
N VAL A 28 -15.23 9.51 -15.44
CA VAL A 28 -13.81 9.15 -15.62
C VAL A 28 -13.65 8.41 -16.94
N ARG A 29 -12.59 8.74 -17.69
CA ARG A 29 -12.31 8.16 -19.02
C ARG A 29 -11.01 7.38 -19.10
N SER A 30 -10.17 7.50 -18.07
CA SER A 30 -8.86 6.87 -17.96
C SER A 30 -8.52 6.61 -16.49
N TYR A 31 -7.74 5.56 -16.23
CA TYR A 31 -7.38 5.14 -14.88
C TYR A 31 -5.85 5.14 -14.72
N LEU A 32 -5.36 5.66 -13.59
CA LEU A 32 -3.97 5.60 -13.18
C LEU A 32 -3.89 4.84 -11.87
N PHE A 33 -3.23 3.68 -11.91
CA PHE A 33 -2.99 2.86 -10.72
C PHE A 33 -1.52 2.95 -10.30
N ILE A 34 -1.26 3.41 -9.08
CA ILE A 34 0.10 3.73 -8.61
C ILE A 34 0.78 2.53 -7.93
N GLY A 35 0.12 1.38 -7.88
CA GLY A 35 0.71 0.12 -7.44
C GLY A 35 0.15 -0.39 -6.12
N ASP A 36 0.70 -1.52 -5.69
CA ASP A 36 0.28 -2.29 -4.52
C ASP A 36 -1.14 -2.83 -4.68
N ALA A 37 -1.34 -3.56 -5.79
CA ALA A 37 -2.57 -4.30 -6.06
C ALA A 37 -2.71 -5.51 -5.14
N VAL A 38 -1.58 -6.12 -4.78
CA VAL A 38 -1.50 -7.26 -3.86
C VAL A 38 -0.90 -6.85 -2.52
N GLY A 39 -1.05 -7.70 -1.52
CA GLY A 39 -0.51 -7.45 -0.20
C GLY A 39 -1.22 -8.28 0.85
N TYR A 40 -1.81 -7.59 1.82
CA TYR A 40 -2.35 -8.20 3.03
C TYR A 40 -3.76 -8.79 2.86
N GLY A 41 -4.54 -8.26 1.91
CA GLY A 41 -5.94 -8.62 1.69
C GLY A 41 -6.12 -9.99 1.04
N PRO A 42 -7.29 -10.61 1.23
CA PRO A 42 -7.52 -12.01 0.90
C PRO A 42 -7.68 -12.30 -0.60
N ASP A 43 -7.98 -11.27 -1.42
CA ASP A 43 -8.40 -11.44 -2.81
C ASP A 43 -7.43 -10.79 -3.84
N PRO A 44 -6.13 -11.13 -3.85
CA PRO A 44 -5.17 -10.52 -4.76
C PRO A 44 -5.46 -10.84 -6.23
N VAL A 45 -5.89 -12.07 -6.55
CA VAL A 45 -6.18 -12.48 -7.93
C VAL A 45 -7.40 -11.76 -8.50
N PRO A 46 -8.58 -11.75 -7.82
CA PRO A 46 -9.72 -10.96 -8.26
C PRO A 46 -9.41 -9.47 -8.42
N CYS A 47 -8.62 -8.88 -7.50
CA CYS A 47 -8.20 -7.48 -7.63
C CYS A 47 -7.40 -7.22 -8.91
N ILE A 48 -6.42 -8.08 -9.22
CA ILE A 48 -5.63 -7.96 -10.45
C ILE A 48 -6.51 -8.11 -11.68
N GLU A 49 -7.43 -9.08 -11.70
CA GLU A 49 -8.35 -9.29 -12.82
C GLU A 49 -9.24 -8.06 -13.04
N GLN A 50 -9.79 -7.51 -11.96
CA GLN A 50 -10.63 -6.32 -12.00
C GLN A 50 -9.85 -5.08 -12.49
N LEU A 51 -8.61 -4.89 -12.05
CA LEU A 51 -7.74 -3.83 -12.55
C LEU A 51 -7.46 -4.01 -14.04
N ARG A 52 -7.12 -5.22 -14.49
CA ARG A 52 -6.84 -5.51 -15.92
C ARG A 52 -8.05 -5.28 -16.82
N ALA A 53 -9.27 -5.38 -16.29
CA ALA A 53 -10.51 -5.11 -17.01
C ALA A 53 -10.82 -3.60 -17.16
N LEU A 54 -10.11 -2.71 -16.48
CA LEU A 54 -10.36 -1.26 -16.56
C LEU A 54 -9.96 -0.69 -17.93
N PRO A 55 -10.85 0.06 -18.60
CA PRO A 55 -10.52 0.67 -19.88
C PRO A 55 -9.50 1.79 -19.70
N CYS A 56 -8.55 1.89 -20.63
CA CYS A 56 -7.53 2.96 -20.61
C CYS A 56 -6.75 3.04 -19.28
N LEU A 57 -6.45 1.88 -18.66
CA LEU A 57 -5.62 1.80 -17.47
C LEU A 57 -4.13 2.00 -17.83
N THR A 58 -3.48 2.88 -17.08
CA THR A 58 -2.01 2.91 -16.94
C THR A 58 -1.69 2.52 -15.50
N ALA A 59 -0.78 1.55 -15.31
CA ALA A 59 -0.41 1.07 -13.99
C ALA A 59 1.11 1.02 -13.84
N VAL A 60 1.60 1.30 -12.63
CA VAL A 60 2.97 0.99 -12.22
C VAL A 60 2.94 -0.05 -11.11
N ALA A 61 3.98 -0.89 -11.06
CA ALA A 61 4.11 -1.89 -10.00
C ALA A 61 4.65 -1.24 -8.73
N GLY A 62 3.88 -1.40 -7.65
CA GLY A 62 4.26 -1.01 -6.30
C GLY A 62 5.27 -1.97 -5.68
N ASP A 63 5.55 -1.76 -4.40
CA ASP A 63 6.56 -2.52 -3.69
C ASP A 63 6.09 -3.94 -3.37
N HIS A 64 4.83 -4.11 -2.96
CA HIS A 64 4.21 -5.40 -2.70
C HIS A 64 4.03 -6.19 -3.99
N ASP A 65 3.67 -5.52 -5.09
CA ASP A 65 3.58 -6.15 -6.41
C ASP A 65 4.95 -6.70 -6.84
N ARG A 66 6.02 -5.92 -6.66
CA ARG A 66 7.38 -6.35 -6.97
C ARG A 66 7.86 -7.46 -6.06
N ALA A 67 7.51 -7.43 -4.77
CA ALA A 67 7.84 -8.50 -3.84
C ALA A 67 7.12 -9.81 -4.21
N ALA A 68 5.82 -9.75 -4.50
CA ALA A 68 5.03 -10.89 -4.96
C ALA A 68 5.55 -11.47 -6.28
N ALA A 69 6.03 -10.62 -7.18
CA ALA A 69 6.67 -11.03 -8.43
C ALA A 69 8.12 -11.54 -8.28
N GLY A 70 8.65 -11.64 -7.05
CA GLY A 70 10.04 -12.06 -6.78
C GLY A 70 11.11 -11.06 -7.24
N ARG A 71 10.70 -9.82 -7.54
CA ARG A 71 11.59 -8.74 -8.05
C ARG A 71 12.12 -7.83 -6.94
N LYS A 72 11.70 -8.05 -5.69
CA LYS A 72 12.10 -7.27 -4.53
C LYS A 72 12.06 -8.15 -3.27
N SER A 73 12.99 -7.96 -2.35
CA SER A 73 12.97 -8.67 -1.08
C SER A 73 11.81 -8.19 -0.20
N ILE A 74 11.10 -9.13 0.44
CA ILE A 74 10.05 -8.86 1.43
C ILE A 74 10.62 -8.34 2.77
N THR A 75 11.94 -8.42 2.98
CA THR A 75 12.64 -7.84 4.14
C THR A 75 12.81 -6.31 4.04
N TRP A 76 11.95 -5.62 3.29
CA TRP A 76 11.99 -4.20 2.92
C TRP A 76 12.24 -3.17 4.03
N CYS A 77 11.62 -3.31 5.20
CA CYS A 77 11.79 -2.35 6.27
C CYS A 77 13.13 -2.60 6.98
N ALA A 78 13.89 -1.54 7.21
CA ALA A 78 15.16 -1.62 7.91
C ALA A 78 14.93 -2.30 9.29
N PRO A 79 15.83 -3.18 9.76
CA PRO A 79 15.66 -3.86 11.06
C PRO A 79 15.42 -2.87 12.21
N GLU A 80 15.97 -1.66 12.10
CA GLU A 80 15.86 -0.60 13.10
C GLU A 80 14.47 0.04 13.16
N THR A 81 13.60 -0.24 12.19
CA THR A 81 12.25 0.35 12.07
C THR A 81 11.15 -0.69 12.09
N ARG A 82 11.45 -1.91 12.54
CA ARG A 82 10.51 -3.01 12.71
C ARG A 82 10.44 -3.40 14.17
N GLU A 83 9.23 -3.65 14.65
CA GLU A 83 9.01 -4.25 15.95
C GLU A 83 8.03 -5.40 15.77
N ALA A 84 8.40 -6.56 16.31
CA ALA A 84 7.55 -7.73 16.25
C ALA A 84 6.39 -7.58 17.25
N VAL A 85 5.17 -7.74 16.77
CA VAL A 85 3.99 -7.84 17.62
C VAL A 85 3.76 -9.31 17.91
N ARG A 86 3.71 -9.67 19.20
CA ARG A 86 3.44 -11.04 19.61
C ARG A 86 1.97 -11.38 19.34
N VAL A 87 1.75 -12.55 18.74
CA VAL A 87 0.43 -13.17 18.62
C VAL A 87 0.24 -14.09 19.82
N GLU A 88 -0.92 -13.98 20.47
CA GLU A 88 -1.32 -14.76 21.64
C GLU A 88 -2.44 -15.74 21.26
N GLU A 89 -2.49 -16.89 21.94
CA GLU A 89 -3.40 -17.99 21.60
C GLU A 89 -4.89 -17.64 21.70
N GLY A 90 -5.23 -16.54 22.41
CA GLY A 90 -6.59 -16.02 22.57
C GLY A 90 -6.91 -14.76 21.78
N ASP A 91 -6.10 -14.41 20.77
CA ASP A 91 -6.34 -13.18 20.00
C ASP A 91 -7.61 -13.24 19.14
N SER A 92 -8.38 -12.15 19.20
CA SER A 92 -9.32 -11.80 18.14
C SER A 92 -8.65 -10.88 17.11
N GLU A 93 -9.31 -10.66 15.98
CA GLU A 93 -8.86 -9.69 14.98
C GLU A 93 -8.67 -8.31 15.61
N GLU A 94 -9.60 -7.89 16.46
CA GLU A 94 -9.57 -6.59 17.13
C GLU A 94 -8.42 -6.48 18.13
N THR A 95 -8.14 -7.51 18.94
CA THR A 95 -7.06 -7.45 19.94
C THR A 95 -5.69 -7.41 19.29
N LEU A 96 -5.50 -8.21 18.24
CA LEU A 96 -4.27 -8.22 17.48
C LEU A 96 -4.08 -6.91 16.71
N ALA A 97 -5.12 -6.42 16.03
CA ALA A 97 -5.09 -5.15 15.32
C ALA A 97 -4.79 -3.97 16.27
N ALA A 98 -5.38 -3.94 17.46
CA ALA A 98 -5.10 -2.89 18.45
C ALA A 98 -3.63 -2.86 18.87
N ARG A 99 -3.01 -4.03 19.08
CA ARG A 99 -1.58 -4.10 19.42
C ARG A 99 -0.67 -3.73 18.26
N ILE A 100 -1.00 -4.16 17.04
CA ILE A 100 -0.29 -3.73 15.83
C ILE A 100 -0.35 -2.21 15.70
N HIS A 101 -1.55 -1.64 15.82
CA HIS A 101 -1.75 -0.20 15.67
C HIS A 101 -1.01 0.61 16.73
N ALA A 102 -0.94 0.13 17.97
CA ALA A 102 -0.17 0.78 19.04
C ALA A 102 1.34 0.86 18.70
N VAL A 103 1.89 -0.20 18.12
CA VAL A 103 3.29 -0.23 17.65
C VAL A 103 3.49 0.70 16.46
N GLU A 104 2.59 0.68 15.47
CA GLU A 104 2.63 1.56 14.30
C GLU A 104 2.59 3.04 14.71
N HIS A 105 1.71 3.41 15.63
CA HIS A 105 1.57 4.79 16.11
C HIS A 105 2.83 5.30 16.82
N ARG A 106 3.67 4.38 17.35
CA ARG A 106 4.98 4.73 17.92
C ARG A 106 6.08 4.78 16.86
N LEU A 107 6.15 3.78 15.98
CA LEU A 107 7.25 3.64 15.02
C LEU A 107 7.12 4.58 13.82
N LEU A 108 5.93 4.70 13.23
CA LEU A 108 5.73 5.45 12.00
C LEU A 108 6.20 6.92 12.13
N PRO A 109 5.88 7.67 13.20
CA PRO A 109 6.40 9.02 13.38
C PRO A 109 7.93 9.08 13.51
N GLN A 110 8.55 8.08 14.13
CA GLN A 110 10.02 8.02 14.28
C GLN A 110 10.69 7.77 12.93
N VAL A 111 10.14 6.85 12.13
CA VAL A 111 10.61 6.58 10.76
C VAL A 111 10.51 7.83 9.90
N ILE A 112 9.38 8.53 9.93
CA ILE A 112 9.18 9.79 9.19
C ILE A 112 10.23 10.83 9.61
N ARG A 113 10.52 10.98 10.91
CA ARG A 113 11.57 11.90 11.39
C ARG A 113 12.95 11.51 10.89
N LEU A 114 13.29 10.22 10.89
CA LEU A 114 14.58 9.74 10.39
C LEU A 114 14.73 9.98 8.87
N ILE A 115 13.67 9.78 8.10
CA ILE A 115 13.63 10.08 6.66
C ILE A 115 13.78 11.59 6.43
N ALA A 116 13.01 12.43 7.13
CA ALA A 116 13.05 13.87 7.00
C ALA A 116 14.43 14.47 7.37
N ALA A 117 15.11 13.87 8.35
CA ALA A 117 16.48 14.23 8.73
C ALA A 117 17.56 13.64 7.80
N GLY A 118 17.18 12.88 6.76
CA GLY A 118 18.11 12.22 5.84
C GLY A 118 18.94 11.09 6.45
N ARG A 119 18.60 10.64 7.67
CA ARG A 119 19.32 9.59 8.41
C ARG A 119 18.95 8.18 7.93
N VAL A 120 17.75 8.02 7.39
CA VAL A 120 17.29 6.81 6.72
C VAL A 120 16.87 7.20 5.31
N ARG A 121 17.36 6.48 4.30
CA ARG A 121 16.91 6.68 2.92
C ARG A 121 15.85 5.63 2.60
N PRO A 122 14.64 6.04 2.16
CA PRO A 122 13.70 5.09 1.61
C PRO A 122 14.38 4.43 0.40
N PRO A 123 14.31 3.10 0.25
CA PRO A 123 15.05 2.41 -0.82
C PRO A 123 14.39 2.55 -2.21
N LEU A 124 13.64 3.63 -2.43
CA LEU A 124 13.04 4.00 -3.70
C LEU A 124 14.08 4.80 -4.52
N PRO A 125 14.60 4.26 -5.64
CA PRO A 125 15.53 5.00 -6.49
C PRO A 125 14.86 6.29 -6.99
N GLY A 126 15.49 7.43 -6.78
CA GLY A 126 15.00 8.73 -7.27
C GLY A 126 13.98 9.44 -6.38
N SER A 127 13.71 8.97 -5.16
CA SER A 127 12.83 9.68 -4.21
C SER A 127 13.45 11.00 -3.74
N ARG A 128 12.99 12.13 -4.29
CA ARG A 128 13.14 13.44 -3.67
C ARG A 128 12.02 13.60 -2.64
N VAL A 129 12.36 13.74 -1.37
CA VAL A 129 11.40 14.17 -0.35
C VAL A 129 11.04 15.61 -0.69
N VAL A 130 9.83 15.85 -1.20
CA VAL A 130 9.31 17.20 -1.44
C VAL A 130 8.80 17.71 -0.11
N GLN A 131 9.51 18.66 0.50
CA GLN A 131 8.96 19.44 1.60
C GLN A 131 7.83 20.31 1.04
N VAL A 132 6.60 20.06 1.50
CA VAL A 132 5.47 20.96 1.24
C VAL A 132 5.50 21.98 2.37
N HIS A 133 5.84 23.22 2.03
CA HIS A 133 5.74 24.39 2.91
C HIS A 133 4.32 24.95 2.90
#